data_AF-A0A1H0TWF3-F1
#
_entry.id   AF-A0A1H0TWF3-F1
#
_cell.length_a   1.000
_cell.length_b   1.000
_cell.length_c   1.000
_cell.angle_alpha   90.00
_cell.angle_beta   90.00
_cell.angle_gamma   90.00
#
_symmetry.space_group_name_H-M   'P 1'
#
loop_
_entity.id
_entity.type
_entity.pdbx_description
1 polymer ?
#
loop_
_entity_poly.entity_id
_entity_poly.type
_entity_poly.pdbx_seq_one_letter_code
_entity_poly.pdbx_strand_id
1 'polypeptide(L)' 'MNPKFRYLYIAIGGLLLISLIVQVIITYPEVNPKNVLLNALPSLLFFYLAYKTYHEKKDSELM' A
#
# COMPACT_ATOMS: atom_id res chain seq x y z
N MET A 1 -5.17 -15.35 5.87
CA MET A 1 -3.84 -14.76 5.63
C MET A 1 -3.01 -14.88 6.90
N ASN A 2 -1.69 -15.06 6.82
CA ASN A 2 -0.88 -15.20 8.03
C ASN A 2 -0.60 -13.80 8.63
N PRO A 3 -1.00 -13.50 9.88
CA PRO A 3 -0.83 -12.20 10.51
C PRO A 3 0.63 -11.73 10.55
N LYS A 4 1.59 -12.67 10.50
CA LYS A 4 3.02 -12.37 10.44
C LYS A 4 3.41 -11.53 9.21
N PHE A 5 2.69 -11.65 8.10
CA PHE A 5 2.97 -10.89 6.88
C PHE A 5 2.38 -9.47 6.88
N ARG A 6 1.59 -9.09 7.89
CA ARG A 6 1.00 -7.74 7.96
C ARG A 6 2.06 -6.65 7.86
N TYR A 7 3.15 -6.77 8.62
CA TYR A 7 4.25 -5.79 8.60
C TYR A 7 4.95 -5.75 7.25
N LEU A 8 5.05 -6.88 6.56
CA LEU A 8 5.61 -6.96 5.22
C LEU A 8 4.72 -6.24 4.19
N TYR A 9 3.39 -6.41 4.28
CA TYR A 9 2.46 -5.67 3.43
C TYR A 9 2.51 -4.16 3.68
N ILE A 10 2.62 -3.73 4.94
CA ILE A 10 2.78 -2.30 5.29
C ILE A 10 4.10 -1.76 4.74
N ALA A 11 5.21 -2.49 4.92
CA ALA A 11 6.51 -2.06 4.45
C ALA A 11 6.55 -1.91 2.92
N ILE A 12 6.03 -2.89 2.18
CA ILE A 12 5.97 -2.84 0.71
C ILE A 12 5.02 -1.71 0.25
N GLY A 13 3.82 -1.62 0.84
CA GLY A 13 2.86 -0.55 0.53
C GLY A 13 3.43 0.84 0.76
N GLY A 14 4.18 1.02 1.86
CA GLY A 14 4.87 2.26 2.20
C GLY A 14 6.01 2.60 1.23
N LEU A 15 6.85 1.63 0.87
CA LEU A 15 7.92 1.84 -0.11
C LEU A 15 7.36 2.26 -1.47
N LEU A 16 6.30 1.59 -1.95
CA LEU A 16 5.63 1.95 -3.20
C LEU A 16 5.01 3.35 -3.15
N LEU A 17 4.42 3.73 -2.01
CA LEU A 17 3.87 5.07 -1.81
C LEU A 17 4.97 6.14 -1.85
N ILE A 18 6.10 5.91 -1.17
CA ILE A 18 7.24 6.82 -1.18
C ILE A 18 7.78 6.98 -2.60
N SER A 19 7.95 5.88 -3.34
CA SER A 19 8.36 5.93 -4.75
C SER A 19 7.40 6.74 -5.61
N LEU A 20 6.08 6.62 -5.39
CA LEU A 20 5.08 7.41 -6.10
C LEU A 20 5.18 8.90 -5.76
N ILE A 21 5.37 9.27 -4.48
CA ILE A 21 5.56 10.66 -4.07
C ILE A 21 6.82 11.24 -4.73
N VAL A 22 7.93 10.51 -4.69
CA VAL A 22 9.19 10.91 -5.33
C VAL A 22 8.99 11.09 -6.84
N GLN A 23 8.29 10.18 -7.49
CA GLN A 23 7.96 10.30 -8.92
C GLN A 23 7.18 11.59 -9.20
N VAL A 24 6.13 11.89 -8.42
CA VAL A 24 5.32 13.11 -8.61
C VAL A 24 6.17 14.37 -8.44
N ILE A 25 7.06 14.41 -7.45
CA ILE A 25 7.96 15.55 -7.21
C ILE A 25 8.91 15.75 -8.40
N ILE A 26 9.54 14.69 -8.90
CA ILE A 26 10.52 14.77 -9.99
C ILE A 26 9.85 15.15 -11.33
N THR A 27 8.61 14.74 -11.54
CA THR A 27 7.91 14.96 -12.82
C THR A 27 7.15 16.29 -12.85
N TYR A 28 7.18 17.09 -11.77
CA TYR A 28 6.47 18.37 -11.73
C TYR A 28 7.15 19.42 -12.64
N PRO A 29 6.40 20.21 -13.42
CA PRO A 29 4.93 20.35 -13.45
C PRO A 29 4.20 19.39 -14.42
N GLU A 30 4.91 18.61 -15.23
CA GLU A 30 4.36 17.72 -16.26
C GLU A 30 3.82 16.39 -15.70
N VAL A 31 3.12 16.46 -14.56
CA VAL A 31 2.59 15.27 -13.90
C VAL A 31 1.42 14.70 -14.71
N ASN A 32 1.50 13.42 -15.09
CA ASN A 32 0.41 12.72 -15.76
C ASN A 32 -0.54 12.05 -14.73
N PRO A 33 -1.79 12.53 -14.54
CA PRO A 33 -2.69 12.03 -13.51
C PRO A 33 -3.08 10.56 -13.71
N LYS A 34 -3.20 10.09 -14.96
CA LYS A 34 -3.50 8.68 -15.24
C LYS A 34 -2.37 7.77 -14.76
N ASN A 35 -1.12 8.16 -15.02
CA ASN A 35 0.04 7.38 -14.59
C ASN A 35 0.15 7.37 -13.07
N VAL A 36 -0.10 8.50 -12.40
CA VAL A 36 -0.12 8.57 -10.92
C VAL A 36 -1.18 7.62 -10.36
N LEU A 37 -2.40 7.63 -10.92
CA LEU A 37 -3.48 6.78 -10.44
C LEU A 37 -3.16 5.29 -10.62
N LEU A 38 -2.62 4.90 -11.78
CA LEU A 38 -2.20 3.51 -12.04
C LEU A 38 -1.05 3.07 -11.12
N ASN A 39 -0.07 3.95 -10.89
CA ASN A 39 1.06 3.67 -10.02
C ASN A 39 0.68 3.62 -8.53
N ALA A 40 -0.46 4.19 -8.14
CA ALA A 40 -0.97 4.10 -6.78
C ALA A 40 -1.64 2.75 -6.48
N LEU A 41 -2.16 2.04 -7.49
CA LEU A 41 -2.90 0.79 -7.31
C LEU A 41 -2.11 -0.29 -6.54
N PRO A 42 -0.82 -0.54 -6.85
CA PRO A 42 -0.03 -1.52 -6.10
C PRO A 42 0.11 -1.15 -4.62
N SER A 43 0.40 0.11 -4.31
CA SER A 43 0.51 0.57 -2.91
C SER A 43 -0.81 0.40 -2.16
N LEU A 44 -1.92 0.79 -2.78
CA LEU A 44 -3.27 0.61 -2.23
C LEU A 44 -3.62 -0.86 -2.01
N LEU A 45 -3.26 -1.75 -2.94
CA LEU A 45 -3.45 -3.19 -2.81
C LEU A 45 -2.70 -3.74 -1.59
N PHE A 46 -1.44 -3.35 -1.38
CA PHE A 46 -0.66 -3.79 -0.23
C PHE A 46 -1.23 -3.27 1.09
N PHE A 47 -1.70 -2.02 1.14
CA PHE A 47 -2.40 -1.51 2.32
C PHE A 47 -3.73 -2.21 2.57
N TYR A 48 -4.48 -2.55 1.51
CA TYR A 48 -5.70 -3.36 1.64
C TYR A 48 -5.40 -4.75 2.20
N LEU A 49 -4.35 -5.42 1.72
CA LEU A 49 -3.92 -6.71 2.25
C LEU A 49 -3.51 -6.61 3.73
N ALA A 50 -2.78 -5.55 4.11
CA ALA A 50 -2.44 -5.27 5.50
C ALA A 50 -3.68 -5.05 6.39
N TYR A 51 -4.68 -4.33 5.87
CA TYR A 51 -5.95 -4.10 6.55
C TYR A 51 -6.72 -5.40 6.75
N LYS A 52 -6.81 -6.24 5.70
CA LYS A 52 -7.48 -7.54 5.77
C LYS A 52 -6.79 -8.48 6.77
N THR A 53 -5.46 -8.56 6.75
CA THR A 53 -4.71 -9.38 7.74
C THR A 53 -4.96 -8.94 9.18
N TYR A 54 -5.12 -7.64 9.42
CA TYR A 54 -5.43 -7.13 10.75
C TYR A 54 -6.80 -7.59 11.24
N HIS A 55 -7.81 -7.53 10.38
CA HIS A 55 -9.17 -7.96 10.73
C HIS A 55 -9.24 -9.46 10.95
N GLU A 56 -8.59 -10.26 10.10
CA GLU A 56 -8.50 -11.72 10.31
C GLU A 56 -7.83 -12.09 11.64
N LYS A 57 -6.78 -11.36 12.06
CA LYS A 57 -6.16 -11.57 13.39
C LYS A 57 -7.12 -11.21 14.51
N LYS A 58 -7.78 -10.05 14.41
CA LYS A 58 -8.67 -9.52 15.43
C LYS A 58 -9.90 -10.41 15.64
N ASP A 59 -10.49 -10.93 14.55
CA ASP A 59 -11.65 -11.82 14.61
C ASP A 59 -11.27 -13.17 15.23
N SER A 60 -10.05 -13.67 14.99
CA SER A 60 -9.54 -14.88 15.64
C SER A 60 -9.21 -14.70 17.13
N GLU A 61 -9.01 -13.47 17.61
CA GLU A 61 -8.78 -13.16 19.04
C GLU A 61 -10.12 -13.00 19.80
N LEU A 62 -11.24 -12.86 19.08
CA LEU A 62 -12.59 -12.71 19.62
C LEU A 62 -13.39 -14.03 19.64
N MET A 63 -12.83 -15.10 19.07
CA MET A 63 -13.31 -16.49 19.16
C MET A 63 -12.58 -17.23 20.26
#